data_AF-A0A7J8NBH1-F1
#
_entry.id   AF-A0A7J8NBH1-F1
#
_cell.length_a   1.000
_cell.length_b   1.000
_cell.length_c   1.000
_cell.angle_alpha   90.00
_cell.angle_beta   90.00
_cell.angle_gamma   90.00
#
_symmetry.space_group_name_H-M   'P 1'
#
loop_
_entity.id
_entity.type
_entity.pdbx_description
1 polymer ?
#
loop_
_entity_poly.entity_id
_entity_poly.type
_entity_poly.pdbx_seq_one_letter_code
_entity_poly.pdbx_strand_id
1 'polypeptide(L)'
;MASHKRFPNFVSLILLSLVAIASAEVFFEERFEDGWESRWVKSDWKKDENMAGEWNYTSGKWNGDPNDKGIQTSEDYRFYAISAEFPEVNNKGKTLVFQFSVKHEQKLDCGGGYMKLLSGDVDQKKFGGDTPY
;
A
#
# COMPACT_ATOMS: atom_id res chain seq x y z
N MET A 1 63.52 -24.13 11.39
CA MET A 1 62.08 -24.24 11.70
C MET A 1 61.43 -22.95 11.21
N ALA A 2 60.94 -22.92 9.96
CA ALA A 2 60.37 -21.72 9.35
C ALA A 2 58.84 -21.78 9.41
N SER A 3 58.25 -20.83 10.13
CA SER A 3 56.80 -20.71 10.30
C SER A 3 56.19 -20.04 9.06
N HIS A 4 55.44 -20.81 8.26
CA HIS A 4 54.63 -20.26 7.18
C HIS A 4 53.37 -19.62 7.76
N LYS A 5 53.36 -18.29 7.89
CA LYS A 5 52.15 -17.52 8.15
C LYS A 5 51.25 -17.57 6.90
N ARG A 6 50.09 -18.24 6.99
CA ARG A 6 49.02 -18.14 5.98
C ARG A 6 48.44 -16.73 6.05
N PHE A 7 48.69 -15.92 5.03
CA PHE A 7 47.99 -14.65 4.86
C PHE A 7 46.54 -14.95 4.46
N PRO A 8 45.53 -14.33 5.10
CA PRO A 8 44.14 -14.51 4.70
C PRO A 8 43.96 -14.04 3.26
N ASN A 9 43.24 -14.82 2.45
CA ASN A 9 42.94 -14.52 1.05
C ASN A 9 42.22 -13.15 0.96
N PHE A 10 42.95 -12.08 0.65
CA PHE A 10 42.44 -10.72 0.46
C PHE A 10 41.26 -10.66 -0.54
N VAL A 11 41.21 -11.61 -1.48
CA VAL A 11 40.12 -11.78 -2.44
C VAL A 11 38.77 -12.07 -1.76
N SER A 12 38.73 -12.88 -0.69
CA SER A 12 37.50 -13.15 0.06
C SER A 12 37.01 -11.94 0.85
N LEU A 13 37.91 -11.07 1.30
CA LEU A 13 37.58 -9.82 1.99
C LEU A 13 36.99 -8.77 1.02
N ILE A 14 37.50 -8.71 -0.21
CA ILE A 14 36.99 -7.80 -1.26
C ILE A 14 35.59 -8.26 -1.75
N LEU A 15 35.37 -9.57 -1.88
CA LEU A 15 34.06 -10.14 -2.23
C LEU A 15 33.00 -9.89 -1.15
N LEU A 16 33.37 -9.89 0.14
CA LEU A 16 32.46 -9.49 1.22
C LEU A 16 32.12 -7.99 1.20
N SER A 17 33.03 -7.13 0.73
CA SER A 17 32.85 -5.67 0.73
C SER A 17 31.92 -5.13 -0.36
N LEU A 18 31.55 -5.95 -1.36
CA LEU A 18 30.71 -5.53 -2.50
C LEU A 18 29.21 -5.71 -2.28
N VAL A 19 28.78 -6.16 -1.10
CA VAL A 19 27.36 -6.21 -0.75
C VAL A 19 26.92 -4.82 -0.29
N ALA A 20 26.69 -3.92 -1.23
CA ALA A 20 25.95 -2.69 -0.97
C ALA A 20 24.49 -3.08 -0.68
N ILE A 21 24.12 -3.14 0.60
CA ILE A 21 22.74 -3.36 1.01
C ILE A 21 21.97 -2.06 0.72
N ALA A 22 21.24 -2.02 -0.40
CA ALA A 22 20.22 -1.01 -0.58
C ALA A 22 19.11 -1.27 0.45
N SER A 23 18.82 -0.28 1.29
CA SER A 23 17.76 -0.32 2.29
C SER A 23 16.77 0.79 2.00
N ALA A 24 15.48 0.50 2.10
CA ALA A 24 14.40 1.45 1.99
C ALA A 24 13.51 1.34 3.23
N GLU A 25 13.06 2.50 3.72
CA GLU A 25 12.10 2.56 4.82
C GLU A 25 10.70 2.35 4.27
N VAL A 26 9.97 1.37 4.80
CA VAL A 26 8.59 1.06 4.43
C VAL A 26 7.68 1.70 5.47
N PHE A 27 7.01 2.79 5.09
CA PHE A 27 6.12 3.54 5.97
C PHE A 27 4.72 2.91 6.07
N PHE A 28 4.26 2.29 4.99
CA PHE A 28 2.96 1.64 4.91
C PHE A 28 3.02 0.50 3.90
N GLU A 29 2.46 -0.65 4.29
CA GLU A 29 2.24 -1.79 3.41
C GLU A 29 0.89 -2.41 3.76
N GLU A 30 0.04 -2.58 2.76
CA GLU A 30 -1.22 -3.32 2.90
C GLU A 30 -1.26 -4.42 1.85
N ARG A 31 -1.35 -5.66 2.33
CA ARG A 31 -1.51 -6.87 1.51
C ARG A 31 -2.90 -7.48 1.65
N PHE A 32 -3.78 -6.80 2.40
CA PHE A 32 -5.13 -7.22 2.76
C PHE A 32 -5.18 -8.59 3.42
N GLU A 33 -4.19 -8.91 4.24
CA GLU A 33 -4.21 -10.11 5.08
C GLU A 33 -5.32 -10.00 6.15
N ASP A 34 -5.64 -11.14 6.78
CA ASP A 34 -6.69 -11.21 7.81
C ASP A 34 -6.55 -10.10 8.88
N GLY A 35 -7.67 -9.45 9.19
CA GLY A 35 -7.71 -8.31 10.13
C GLY A 35 -7.47 -6.95 9.48
N TRP A 36 -7.40 -6.85 8.15
CA TRP A 36 -7.31 -5.56 7.42
C TRP A 36 -8.41 -4.59 7.81
N GLU A 37 -9.60 -5.06 8.15
CA GLU A 37 -10.74 -4.22 8.55
C GLU A 37 -10.41 -3.35 9.77
N SER A 38 -9.48 -3.76 10.62
CA SER A 38 -9.05 -2.96 11.79
C SER A 38 -8.14 -1.79 11.42
N ARG A 39 -7.47 -1.84 10.25
CA ARG A 39 -6.54 -0.81 9.76
C ARG A 39 -7.24 0.24 8.89
N TRP A 40 -8.41 -0.08 8.36
CA TRP A 40 -9.12 0.75 7.40
C TRP A 40 -10.41 1.31 7.98
N VAL A 41 -10.61 2.61 7.78
CA VAL A 41 -11.81 3.34 8.20
C VAL A 41 -12.63 3.68 6.96
N LYS A 42 -13.83 3.09 6.88
CA LYS A 42 -14.86 3.52 5.92
C LYS A 42 -15.42 4.87 6.35
N SER A 43 -15.43 5.82 5.40
CA SER A 43 -16.00 7.15 5.58
C SER A 43 -17.53 7.10 5.60
N ASP A 44 -18.13 8.01 6.36
CA ASP A 44 -19.58 8.26 6.34
C ASP A 44 -19.96 9.31 5.26
N TRP A 45 -19.00 9.82 4.48
CA TRP A 45 -19.26 10.67 3.33
C TRP A 45 -20.21 9.97 2.35
N LYS A 46 -21.27 10.67 1.90
CA LYS A 46 -22.34 10.16 1.03
C LYS A 46 -23.25 9.07 1.63
N LYS A 47 -23.10 8.73 2.92
CA LYS A 47 -23.96 7.76 3.60
C LYS A 47 -25.40 8.21 3.72
N ASP A 48 -25.64 9.46 4.13
CA ASP A 48 -27.01 10.00 4.32
C ASP A 48 -27.76 10.17 2.99
N GLU A 49 -27.03 10.30 1.88
CA GLU A 49 -27.57 10.31 0.51
C GLU A 49 -27.85 8.89 -0.01
N ASN A 50 -27.52 7.85 0.76
CA ASN A 50 -27.51 6.46 0.33
C ASN A 50 -26.67 6.25 -0.95
N MET A 51 -25.54 6.96 -1.07
CA MET A 51 -24.66 6.93 -2.24
C MET A 51 -23.25 6.39 -1.92
N ALA A 52 -22.96 6.09 -0.65
CA ALA A 52 -21.73 5.42 -0.24
C ALA A 52 -21.78 3.92 -0.59
N GLY A 53 -20.77 3.42 -1.30
CA GLY A 53 -20.70 2.02 -1.72
C GLY A 53 -20.10 1.09 -0.67
N GLU A 54 -20.37 -0.20 -0.78
CA GLU A 54 -19.79 -1.25 0.06
C GLU A 54 -18.56 -1.92 -0.58
N TRP A 55 -17.61 -2.33 0.26
CA TRP A 55 -16.38 -2.99 -0.16
C TRP A 55 -16.48 -4.51 0.07
N ASN A 56 -16.11 -5.28 -0.94
CA ASN A 56 -15.92 -6.73 -0.82
C ASN A 56 -14.44 -7.05 -0.56
N TYR A 57 -14.18 -8.16 0.14
CA TYR A 57 -12.84 -8.72 0.31
C TYR A 57 -12.70 -10.01 -0.51
N THR A 58 -11.96 -9.96 -1.61
CA THR A 58 -11.94 -11.03 -2.62
C THR A 58 -10.69 -10.99 -3.49
N SER A 59 -10.33 -12.12 -4.10
CA SER A 59 -9.33 -12.22 -5.17
C SER A 59 -9.95 -12.10 -6.57
N GLY A 60 -11.27 -11.88 -6.65
CA GLY A 60 -12.03 -11.72 -7.88
C GLY A 60 -12.47 -13.05 -8.50
N LYS A 61 -13.10 -12.96 -9.68
CA LYS A 61 -13.58 -14.12 -10.46
C LYS A 61 -12.45 -14.94 -11.08
N TRP A 62 -11.31 -14.30 -11.33
CA TRP A 62 -10.08 -14.95 -11.79
C TRP A 62 -8.88 -14.39 -11.03
N ASN A 63 -7.93 -15.23 -10.66
CA ASN A 63 -6.74 -14.83 -9.91
C ASN A 63 -5.55 -15.73 -10.26
N GLY A 64 -4.34 -15.23 -9.99
CA GLY A 64 -3.12 -16.03 -10.04
C GLY A 64 -2.91 -16.86 -8.76
N ASP A 65 -3.34 -16.32 -7.62
CA ASP A 65 -3.38 -16.98 -6.32
C ASP A 65 -4.71 -16.62 -5.62
N PRO A 66 -5.51 -17.60 -5.17
CA PRO A 66 -6.77 -17.33 -4.49
C PRO A 66 -6.62 -16.61 -3.14
N ASN A 67 -5.42 -16.65 -2.54
CA ASN A 67 -5.10 -15.94 -1.30
C ASN A 67 -4.66 -14.49 -1.53
N ASP A 68 -4.31 -14.11 -2.77
CA ASP A 68 -3.97 -12.73 -3.12
C ASP A 68 -5.25 -11.91 -3.26
N LYS A 69 -5.85 -11.60 -2.11
CA LYS A 69 -7.10 -10.85 -2.01
C LYS A 69 -6.82 -9.37 -1.89
N GLY A 70 -7.83 -8.58 -2.24
CA GLY A 70 -7.85 -7.15 -1.97
C GLY A 70 -9.27 -6.67 -1.72
N ILE A 71 -9.43 -5.35 -1.61
CA ILE A 71 -10.75 -4.72 -1.57
C ILE A 71 -11.28 -4.47 -2.98
N GLN A 72 -12.57 -4.71 -3.16
CA GLN A 72 -13.27 -4.53 -4.43
C GLN A 72 -14.54 -3.70 -4.21
N THR A 73 -14.77 -2.71 -5.07
CA THR A 73 -16.03 -1.96 -5.15
C THR A 73 -17.17 -2.90 -5.58
N SER A 74 -18.28 -2.95 -4.83
CA SER A 74 -19.33 -3.97 -5.02
C SER A 74 -20.56 -3.53 -5.82
N GLU A 75 -20.82 -2.23 -5.88
CA GLU A 75 -22.03 -1.62 -6.45
C GLU A 75 -21.70 -0.57 -7.52
N ASP A 76 -22.52 -0.53 -8.58
CA ASP A 76 -22.44 0.48 -9.64
C ASP A 76 -22.97 1.83 -9.17
N TYR A 77 -22.46 2.92 -9.75
CA TYR A 77 -22.90 4.31 -9.48
C TYR A 77 -22.86 4.73 -8.00
N ARG A 78 -21.88 4.21 -7.25
CA ARG A 78 -21.61 4.60 -5.85
C ARG A 78 -20.31 5.39 -5.70
N PHE A 79 -20.23 6.16 -4.63
CA PHE A 79 -19.00 6.78 -4.16
C PHE A 79 -18.29 5.88 -3.16
N TYR A 80 -16.97 5.77 -3.31
CA TYR A 80 -16.13 4.93 -2.48
C TYR A 80 -15.10 5.79 -1.76
N ALA A 81 -15.12 5.73 -0.43
CA ALA A 81 -14.17 6.45 0.42
C ALA A 81 -13.80 5.58 1.63
N ILE A 82 -12.54 5.14 1.64
CA ILE A 82 -11.93 4.38 2.71
C ILE A 82 -10.49 4.87 2.86
N SER A 83 -9.96 4.88 4.08
CA SER A 83 -8.59 5.34 4.35
C SER A 83 -7.96 4.47 5.44
N ALA A 84 -6.64 4.35 5.41
CA ALA A 84 -5.86 3.72 6.46
C ALA A 84 -4.83 4.73 6.98
N GLU A 85 -4.73 4.84 8.30
CA GLU A 85 -3.73 5.67 8.93
C GLU A 85 -2.38 4.95 8.94
N PHE A 86 -1.30 5.72 8.78
CA PHE A 86 0.08 5.25 8.88
C PHE A 86 0.92 6.34 9.56
N PRO A 87 2.12 6.03 10.07
CA PRO A 87 2.97 7.02 10.74
C PRO A 87 3.16 8.27 9.89
N GLU A 88 3.11 9.46 10.51
CA GLU A 88 3.33 10.70 9.80
C GLU A 88 4.74 10.73 9.18
N VAL A 89 4.82 11.09 7.89
CA VAL A 89 6.07 11.13 7.15
C VAL A 89 6.31 12.50 6.53
N ASN A 90 7.58 12.90 6.49
CA ASN A 90 8.02 14.06 5.74
C ASN A 90 9.11 13.65 4.75
N ASN A 91 8.81 13.75 3.47
CA ASN A 91 9.72 13.37 2.38
C ASN A 91 10.54 14.56 1.84
N LYS A 92 10.60 15.71 2.52
CA LYS A 92 11.41 16.86 2.07
C LYS A 92 12.87 16.45 1.91
N GLY A 93 13.39 16.59 0.69
CA GLY A 93 14.77 16.20 0.35
C GLY A 93 15.00 14.68 0.27
N LYS A 94 13.95 13.87 0.30
CA LYS A 94 13.99 12.41 0.17
C LYS A 94 13.11 11.96 -1.00
N THR A 95 13.41 10.80 -1.57
CA THR A 95 12.53 10.15 -2.55
C THR A 95 11.36 9.50 -1.82
N LEU A 96 10.13 9.75 -2.29
CA LEU A 96 8.94 9.01 -1.89
C LEU A 96 8.54 8.08 -3.03
N VAL A 97 8.30 6.81 -2.71
CA VAL A 97 7.72 5.83 -3.63
C VAL A 97 6.31 5.52 -3.14
N PHE A 98 5.33 5.70 -4.02
CA PHE A 98 3.94 5.34 -3.75
C PHE A 98 3.47 4.37 -4.81
N GLN A 99 3.19 3.13 -4.41
CA GLN A 99 2.92 2.02 -5.30
C GLN A 99 1.70 1.24 -4.83
N PHE A 100 0.83 0.88 -5.78
CA PHE A 100 -0.33 0.05 -5.56
C PHE A 100 -0.70 -0.67 -6.86
N SER A 101 -1.47 -1.75 -6.74
CA SER A 101 -1.98 -2.53 -7.87
C SER A 101 -3.48 -2.28 -8.02
N VAL A 102 -3.95 -2.09 -9.25
CA VAL A 102 -5.39 -1.98 -9.55
C VAL A 102 -5.76 -2.97 -10.64
N LYS A 103 -6.85 -3.68 -10.41
CA LYS A 103 -7.45 -4.61 -11.37
C LYS A 103 -8.87 -4.17 -11.67
N HIS A 104 -9.11 -3.66 -12.87
CA HIS A 104 -10.46 -3.47 -13.39
C HIS A 104 -10.95 -4.81 -13.97
N GLU A 105 -11.41 -5.69 -13.08
CA GLU A 105 -11.94 -7.01 -13.46
C GLU A 105 -13.25 -6.88 -14.24
N GLN A 106 -14.11 -5.97 -13.79
CA GLN A 106 -15.23 -5.49 -14.57
C GLN A 106 -14.69 -4.69 -15.76
N LYS A 107 -15.35 -4.81 -16.92
CA LYS A 107 -15.06 -3.97 -18.09
C LYS A 107 -15.52 -2.54 -17.81
N LEU A 108 -14.77 -1.84 -16.95
CA LEU A 108 -15.12 -0.52 -16.41
C LEU A 108 -15.26 0.47 -17.57
N ASP A 109 -16.42 1.11 -17.63
CA ASP A 109 -16.74 2.18 -18.57
C ASP A 109 -16.31 3.55 -18.02
N CYS A 110 -16.62 3.83 -16.75
CA CYS A 110 -16.30 5.06 -16.05
C CYS A 110 -16.09 4.82 -14.56
N GLY A 111 -14.88 5.10 -14.05
CA GLY A 111 -14.57 5.03 -12.63
C GLY A 111 -13.11 5.36 -12.33
N GLY A 112 -12.84 5.75 -11.08
CA GLY A 112 -11.48 6.04 -10.61
C GLY A 112 -10.73 4.79 -10.15
N GLY A 113 -9.40 4.83 -10.23
CA GLY A 113 -8.49 3.78 -9.77
C GLY A 113 -7.22 4.39 -9.17
N TYR A 114 -7.37 5.44 -8.38
CA TYR A 114 -6.27 6.21 -7.79
C TYR A 114 -6.40 6.27 -6.27
N MET A 115 -5.28 6.53 -5.60
CA MET A 115 -5.21 6.76 -4.16
C MET A 115 -4.84 8.22 -3.87
N LYS A 116 -5.16 8.69 -2.66
CA LYS A 116 -4.77 10.01 -2.15
C LYS A 116 -3.90 9.81 -0.90
N LEU A 117 -2.84 10.61 -0.75
CA LEU A 117 -2.11 10.75 0.51
C LEU A 117 -2.73 11.92 1.27
N LEU A 118 -3.07 11.73 2.54
CA LEU A 118 -3.81 12.70 3.33
C LEU A 118 -2.89 13.31 4.41
N SER A 119 -3.18 14.53 4.85
CA SER A 119 -2.53 15.08 6.04
C SER A 119 -3.01 14.36 7.31
N GLY A 120 -2.19 14.38 8.37
CA GLY A 120 -2.52 13.75 9.65
C GLY A 120 -3.74 14.34 10.37
N ASP A 121 -4.18 15.54 9.97
CA ASP A 121 -5.33 16.23 10.57
C ASP A 121 -6.69 15.81 9.97
N VAL A 122 -6.71 14.89 9.00
CA VAL A 122 -7.94 14.47 8.34
C VAL A 122 -8.77 13.55 9.25
N ASP A 123 -10.03 13.93 9.48
CA ASP A 123 -11.04 13.04 10.04
C ASP A 123 -11.42 11.96 9.01
N GLN A 124 -10.90 10.75 9.18
CA GLN A 124 -11.14 9.62 8.28
C GLN A 124 -12.63 9.30 8.08
N LYS A 125 -13.49 9.59 9.07
CA LYS A 125 -14.95 9.38 8.95
C LYS A 125 -15.63 10.39 8.05
N LYS A 126 -14.97 11.51 7.77
CA LYS A 126 -15.48 12.57 6.89
C LYS A 126 -14.72 12.67 5.56
N PHE A 127 -13.73 11.79 5.34
CA PHE A 127 -12.94 11.76 4.12
C PHE A 127 -13.83 11.58 2.87
N GLY A 128 -13.63 12.41 1.86
CA GLY A 128 -14.41 12.37 0.63
C GLY A 128 -13.74 13.03 -0.58
N GLY A 129 -14.54 13.35 -1.58
CA GLY A 129 -14.09 13.94 -2.85
C GLY A 129 -13.31 15.24 -2.66
N ASP A 130 -13.83 16.12 -1.80
CA ASP A 130 -13.34 17.49 -1.60
C ASP A 130 -12.36 17.65 -0.42
N THR A 131 -12.02 16.56 0.28
CA THR A 131 -11.01 16.61 1.35
C THR A 131 -9.66 17.02 0.75
N PRO A 132 -8.95 18.02 1.30
CA PRO A 132 -7.61 18.39 0.86
C PRO A 132 -6.62 17.22 0.98
N TYR A 133 -5.73 17.09 -0.01
CA TYR A 133 -4.71 16.03 -0.13
C TYR A 133 -3.46 16.57 -0.82
#